data_AF-A0A0F3RGR9-F1
#
_entry.id   AF-A0A0F3RGR9-F1
#
_cell.length_a   1.000
_cell.length_b   1.000
_cell.length_c   1.000
_cell.angle_alpha   90.00
_cell.angle_beta   90.00
_cell.angle_gamma   90.00
#
_symmetry.space_group_name_H-M   'P 1'
#
loop_
_entity.id
_entity.type
_entity.pdbx_description
1 polymer ?
#
loop_
_entity_poly.entity_id
_entity_poly.type
_entity_poly.pdbx_seq_one_letter_code
_entity_poly.pdbx_strand_id
1 'polypeptide(L)' 'MPYKNNNDLPDSVKNHLPIHAKDIYRKAFNHGI' A
#
# COMPACT_ATOMS: atom_id res chain seq x y z
N MET A 1 6.29 4.79 -9.78
CA MET A 1 6.24 3.31 -9.78
C MET A 1 5.08 2.88 -8.90
N PRO A 2 3.90 2.57 -9.48
CA PRO A 2 2.71 2.25 -8.69
C PRO A 2 2.81 0.84 -8.09
N TYR A 3 2.44 0.71 -6.82
CA TYR A 3 2.34 -0.58 -6.14
C TYR A 3 1.24 -1.42 -6.78
N LYS A 4 1.60 -2.58 -7.36
CA LYS A 4 0.62 -3.43 -8.05
C LYS A 4 -0.31 -4.16 -7.09
N ASN A 5 0.21 -4.57 -5.94
CA ASN A 5 -0.53 -5.33 -4.93
C ASN A 5 -0.04 -4.98 -3.51
N ASN A 6 -0.80 -5.39 -2.49
CA ASN A 6 -0.47 -5.09 -1.09
C ASN A 6 0.83 -5.75 -0.60
N ASN A 7 1.36 -6.74 -1.33
CA ASN A 7 2.64 -7.40 -1.02
C ASN A 7 3.85 -6.59 -1.51
N ASP A 8 3.64 -5.75 -2.52
CA ASP A 8 4.61 -4.80 -3.06
C ASP A 8 4.82 -3.59 -2.14
N LEU A 9 3.95 -3.42 -1.13
CA LEU A 9 4.09 -2.38 -0.12
C LEU A 9 5.34 -2.61 0.75
N PRO A 10 5.94 -1.53 1.30
CA PRO A 10 7.05 -1.64 2.24
C PRO A 10 6.67 -2.48 3.46
N ASP A 11 7.63 -3.22 4.02
CA ASP A 11 7.39 -4.05 5.21
C ASP A 11 6.89 -3.22 6.40
N SER A 12 7.36 -1.97 6.55
CA SER A 12 6.84 -1.04 7.56
C SER A 12 5.34 -0.79 7.43
N VAL A 13 4.79 -0.82 6.21
CA VAL A 13 3.35 -0.67 5.93
C VAL A 13 2.65 -2.03 6.10
N LYS A 14 3.25 -3.11 5.60
CA LYS A 14 2.66 -4.45 5.70
C LYS A 14 2.55 -4.94 7.15
N ASN A 15 3.48 -4.58 8.02
CA ASN A 15 3.54 -5.06 9.40
C ASN A 15 2.75 -4.17 10.38
N HIS A 16 2.55 -2.88 10.05
CA HIS A 16 1.81 -1.95 10.92
C HIS A 16 0.38 -1.66 10.46
N LEU A 17 0.02 -1.90 9.18
CA LEU A 17 -1.32 -1.64 8.70
C LEU A 17 -2.14 -2.92 8.53
N PRO A 18 -3.42 -2.93 8.94
CA PRO A 18 -4.35 -4.00 8.62
C PRO A 18 -4.63 -4.04 7.10
N ILE A 19 -5.09 -5.21 6.61
CA ILE A 19 -5.26 -5.50 5.18
C ILE A 19 -6.09 -4.44 4.43
N HIS A 20 -7.14 -3.91 5.06
CA HIS A 20 -8.00 -2.87 4.48
C HIS A 20 -7.26 -1.55 4.31
N ALA A 21 -6.44 -1.16 5.29
CA ALA A 21 -5.66 0.07 5.25
C ALA A 21 -4.51 0.01 4.23
N LYS A 22 -3.95 -1.19 3.96
CA LYS A 22 -2.98 -1.42 2.88
C LYS A 22 -3.57 -1.08 1.50
N ASP A 23 -4.82 -1.43 1.25
CA ASP A 23 -5.48 -1.17 -0.02
C ASP A 23 -5.73 0.34 -0.24
N ILE A 24 -6.10 1.05 0.84
CA ILE A 24 -6.23 2.51 0.83
C ILE A 24 -4.88 3.17 0.58
N TYR A 25 -3.82 2.75 1.29
CA TYR A 25 -2.47 3.27 1.11
C TYR A 25 -1.98 3.08 -0.33
N ARG A 26 -2.14 1.86 -0.87
CA ARG A 26 -1.81 1.54 -2.28
C ARG A 26 -2.51 2.50 -3.24
N LYS A 27 -3.82 2.67 -3.09
CA LYS A 27 -4.64 3.52 -3.96
C LYS A 27 -4.26 4.99 -3.84
N ALA A 28 -4.09 5.50 -2.62
CA ALA A 28 -3.71 6.89 -2.37
C ALA A 28 -2.32 7.19 -2.95
N PHE A 29 -1.36 6.30 -2.74
CA PHE A 29 -0.01 6.45 -3.27
C PHE A 29 0.00 6.36 -4.80
N ASN A 30 -0.71 5.40 -5.39
CA ASN A 30 -0.78 5.25 -6.84
C ASN A 30 -1.56 6.36 -7.57
N HIS A 31 -2.41 7.11 -6.86
CA HIS A 31 -3.19 8.22 -7.42
C HIS A 31 -2.45 9.57 -7.28
N GLY A 32 -1.54 9.69 -6.31
CA GLY A 32 -0.77 10.93 -6.05
C GLY A 32 0.45 11.13 -6.95
N ILE A 33 0.70 10.23 -7.91
CA ILE A 33 1.79 10.26 -8.91
C ILE A 33 1.22 10.29 -10.32
#